data_AF-A0A965CWH4-F1
#
_entry.id   AF-A0A965CWH4-F1
#
_cell.length_a   1.000
_cell.length_b   1.000
_cell.length_c   1.000
_cell.angle_alpha   90.00
_cell.angle_beta   90.00
_cell.angle_gamma   90.00
#
_symmetry.space_group_name_H-M   'P 1'
#
loop_
_entity.id
_entity.type
_entity.pdbx_description
1 polymer ?
#
loop_
_entity_poly.entity_id
_entity_poly.type
_entity_poly.pdbx_seq_one_letter_code
_entity_poly.pdbx_strand_id
1 'polypeptide(L)'
;GPRGLMPNPKVGTVTQDVAAAVKNAKAGQVQYRADKTGIVQCTIGRASFTVDALAENMKALLDAVNKSRPTGIKGVYLKKISVSSTMGVGVRIDQSSLQA
;
A
#
# COMPACT_ATOMS: atom_id res chain seq x y z
N GLY A 1 3.67 -19.59 -3.80
CA GLY A 1 4.17 -20.13 -5.09
C GLY A 1 4.60 -19.01 -6.02
N PRO A 2 5.37 -19.30 -7.08
CA PRO A 2 5.98 -18.31 -7.99
C PRO A 2 4.96 -17.38 -8.70
N ARG A 3 3.69 -17.78 -8.78
CA ARG A 3 2.61 -16.96 -9.35
C ARG A 3 1.98 -15.96 -8.37
N GLY A 4 2.40 -15.91 -7.10
CA GLY A 4 1.83 -15.00 -6.09
C GLY A 4 0.38 -15.28 -5.68
N LEU A 5 -0.32 -16.21 -6.35
CA LEU A 5 -1.73 -16.57 -6.12
C LEU A 5 -1.97 -17.53 -4.94
N MET A 6 -0.93 -17.82 -4.16
CA MET A 6 -1.06 -18.78 -3.06
C MET A 6 -1.73 -18.08 -1.86
N PRO A 7 -2.79 -18.65 -1.27
CA PRO A 7 -3.46 -18.05 -0.11
C PRO A 7 -2.47 -17.85 1.04
N ASN A 8 -2.48 -16.68 1.66
CA ASN A 8 -1.58 -16.33 2.74
C ASN A 8 -2.36 -15.79 3.96
N PRO A 9 -2.15 -16.34 5.18
CA PRO A 9 -2.82 -15.86 6.39
C PRO A 9 -2.54 -14.39 6.70
N LYS A 10 -1.34 -13.89 6.38
CA LYS A 10 -0.96 -12.49 6.64
C LYS A 10 -1.77 -11.47 5.85
N VAL A 11 -2.38 -11.89 4.75
CA VAL A 11 -3.21 -11.05 3.88
C VAL A 11 -4.70 -11.31 4.08
N GLY A 12 -5.08 -12.07 5.12
CA GLY A 12 -6.49 -12.32 5.46
C GLY A 12 -7.22 -13.24 4.48
N THR A 13 -6.54 -13.79 3.47
CA THR A 13 -7.13 -14.75 2.52
C THR A 13 -7.28 -16.16 3.10
N VAL A 14 -6.70 -16.40 4.27
CA VAL A 14 -6.91 -17.62 5.07
C VAL A 14 -7.54 -17.17 6.38
N THR A 15 -8.86 -17.06 6.40
CA THR A 15 -9.66 -16.60 7.53
C THR A 15 -10.92 -17.45 7.67
N GLN A 16 -11.50 -17.48 8.87
CA GLN A 16 -12.78 -18.17 9.12
C GLN A 16 -13.97 -17.42 8.51
N ASP A 17 -13.86 -16.10 8.31
CA ASP A 17 -14.87 -15.27 7.66
C ASP A 17 -14.61 -15.13 6.15
N VAL A 18 -15.12 -16.12 5.40
CA VAL A 18 -14.98 -16.19 3.94
C VAL A 18 -15.79 -15.10 3.24
N ALA A 19 -16.92 -14.67 3.81
CA ALA A 19 -17.81 -13.69 3.18
C ALA A 19 -17.15 -12.31 3.11
N ALA A 20 -16.57 -11.85 4.22
CA ALA A 20 -15.83 -10.60 4.25
C ALA A 20 -14.58 -10.66 3.36
N ALA A 21 -13.84 -11.78 3.37
CA ALA A 21 -12.65 -11.94 2.54
C ALA A 21 -12.97 -11.85 1.04
N VAL A 22 -14.06 -12.46 0.59
CA VAL A 22 -14.50 -12.39 -0.82
C VAL A 22 -14.97 -10.97 -1.18
N LYS A 23 -15.70 -10.29 -0.29
CA LYS A 23 -16.14 -8.90 -0.53
C LYS A 23 -14.95 -7.95 -0.69
N ASN A 24 -13.97 -8.06 0.19
CA ASN A 24 -12.77 -7.22 0.16
C ASN A 24 -11.89 -7.52 -1.07
N ALA A 25 -11.75 -8.80 -1.43
CA ALA A 25 -11.04 -9.19 -2.64
C ALA A 25 -11.73 -8.64 -3.91
N LYS A 26 -13.07 -8.69 -3.98
CA LYS A 26 -13.85 -8.12 -5.09
C LYS A 26 -13.79 -6.59 -5.14
N ALA A 27 -13.69 -5.94 -4.00
CA ALA A 27 -13.52 -4.49 -3.91
C ALA A 27 -12.14 -4.00 -4.40
N GLY A 28 -11.25 -4.91 -4.83
CA GLY A 28 -9.95 -4.55 -5.39
C GLY A 28 -8.88 -4.30 -4.34
N GLN A 29 -8.97 -4.97 -3.18
CA GLN A 29 -7.96 -4.87 -2.12
C GLN A 29 -6.54 -5.07 -2.66
N VAL A 30 -5.70 -4.04 -2.51
CA VAL A 30 -4.30 -4.09 -2.91
C VAL A 30 -3.44 -4.55 -1.74
N GLN A 31 -2.52 -5.47 -2.03
CA GLN A 31 -1.57 -6.00 -1.05
C GLN A 31 -0.25 -5.26 -1.16
N TYR A 32 0.29 -4.84 -0.02
CA TYR A 32 1.64 -4.30 0.07
C TYR A 32 2.50 -5.18 0.96
N ARG A 33 3.77 -5.31 0.61
CA ARG A 33 4.79 -5.96 1.45
C ARG A 33 6.04 -5.11 1.47
N ALA A 34 6.79 -5.20 2.55
CA ALA A 34 8.15 -4.68 2.58
C ALA A 34 9.10 -5.67 1.91
N ASP A 35 9.97 -5.15 1.06
CA ASP A 35 11.10 -5.92 0.53
C ASP A 35 12.21 -6.06 1.58
N LYS A 36 13.23 -6.88 1.30
CA LYS A 36 14.36 -7.11 2.21
C LYS A 36 15.12 -5.82 2.57
N THR A 37 15.07 -4.81 1.69
CA THR A 37 15.66 -3.48 1.89
C THR A 37 14.77 -2.54 2.71
N GLY A 38 13.58 -2.97 3.15
CA GLY A 38 12.64 -2.17 3.91
C GLY A 38 11.81 -1.18 3.08
N ILE A 39 11.79 -1.34 1.75
CA ILE A 39 10.99 -0.52 0.85
C ILE A 39 9.63 -1.18 0.63
N VAL A 40 8.55 -0.41 0.76
CA VAL A 40 7.18 -0.85 0.43
C VAL A 40 6.85 -0.36 -0.98
N GLN A 41 6.64 -1.30 -1.89
CA GLN A 41 6.21 -1.02 -3.25
C GLN A 41 4.73 -1.43 -3.40
N CYS A 42 3.90 -0.50 -3.87
CA CYS A 42 2.47 -0.74 -4.03
C CYS A 42 1.91 0.12 -5.15
N THR A 43 0.99 -0.44 -5.93
CA THR A 43 0.29 0.29 -6.98
C THR A 43 -0.99 0.93 -6.42
N ILE A 44 -1.01 2.26 -6.35
CA ILE A 44 -2.16 3.03 -5.84
C ILE A 44 -3.32 3.16 -6.84
N GLY A 45 -3.11 2.81 -8.11
CA GLY A 45 -4.14 2.90 -9.14
C GLY A 45 -3.59 2.83 -10.56
N ARG A 46 -4.42 3.22 -11.53
CA ARG A 46 -4.06 3.37 -12.94
C ARG A 46 -4.10 4.84 -13.35
N ALA A 47 -3.38 5.19 -14.41
CA ALA A 47 -3.39 6.54 -14.97
C ALA A 47 -4.78 7.01 -15.45
N SER A 48 -5.72 6.08 -15.68
CA SER A 48 -7.09 6.37 -16.06
C SER A 48 -7.99 6.79 -14.90
N PHE A 49 -7.51 6.78 -13.66
CA PHE A 49 -8.28 7.21 -12.50
C PHE A 49 -8.28 8.73 -12.37
N THR A 50 -9.30 9.29 -11.71
CA THR A 50 -9.33 10.70 -11.39
C THR A 50 -8.25 11.05 -10.38
N VAL A 51 -7.79 12.30 -10.39
CA VAL A 51 -6.74 12.79 -9.48
C VAL A 51 -7.17 12.64 -8.02
N ASP A 52 -8.44 12.91 -7.72
CA ASP A 52 -8.99 12.79 -6.36
C ASP A 52 -8.95 11.35 -5.84
N ALA A 53 -9.33 10.37 -6.68
CA ALA A 53 -9.27 8.96 -6.32
C ALA A 53 -7.83 8.49 -6.09
N LEU A 54 -6.87 8.97 -6.89
CA LEU A 54 -5.45 8.66 -6.69
C LEU A 54 -4.92 9.28 -5.39
N ALA A 55 -5.32 10.50 -5.05
CA ALA A 55 -4.95 11.16 -3.81
C ALA A 55 -5.55 10.45 -2.58
N GLU A 56 -6.80 10.02 -2.65
CA GLU A 56 -7.47 9.25 -1.58
C GLU A 56 -6.78 7.90 -1.36
N ASN A 57 -6.50 7.15 -2.43
CA ASN A 57 -5.78 5.88 -2.36
C ASN A 57 -4.39 6.04 -1.76
N MET A 58 -3.70 7.14 -2.10
CA MET A 58 -2.38 7.45 -1.54
C MET A 58 -2.45 7.71 -0.04
N LYS A 59 -3.43 8.52 0.42
CA LYS A 59 -3.64 8.78 1.86
C LYS A 59 -3.98 7.49 2.62
N ALA A 60 -4.90 6.69 2.09
CA ALA A 60 -5.28 5.41 2.69
C ALA A 60 -4.08 4.46 2.86
N LEU A 61 -3.17 4.44 1.88
CA LEU A 61 -1.94 3.64 1.97
C LEU A 61 -1.00 4.16 3.07
N LEU A 62 -0.79 5.48 3.16
CA LEU A 62 0.07 6.07 4.18
C LEU A 62 -0.46 5.82 5.59
N ASP A 63 -1.77 5.93 5.78
CA ASP A 63 -2.42 5.63 7.05
C ASP A 63 -2.27 4.16 7.44
N ALA A 64 -2.45 3.25 6.48
CA ALA A 64 -2.26 1.82 6.71
C ALA A 64 -0.80 1.50 7.08
N VAL A 65 0.17 2.11 6.39
CA VAL A 65 1.60 1.93 6.69
C VAL A 65 1.93 2.49 8.07
N ASN A 66 1.47 3.69 8.41
CA ASN A 66 1.70 4.28 9.73
C ASN A 66 1.10 3.44 10.87
N LYS A 67 -0.09 2.85 10.67
CA LYS A 67 -0.69 1.90 11.63
C LYS A 67 0.13 0.61 11.76
N SER A 68 0.78 0.18 10.68
CA SER A 68 1.65 -1.01 10.68
C SER A 68 3.04 -0.77 11.29
N ARG A 69 3.31 0.44 11.81
CA ARG A 69 4.59 0.80 12.45
C ARG A 69 4.89 -0.13 13.64
N PRO A 70 6.02 -0.86 13.63
CA PRO A 70 6.47 -1.63 14.78
C PRO A 70 6.82 -0.71 15.97
N THR A 71 6.45 -1.14 17.18
CA THR A 71 6.64 -0.39 18.43
C THR A 71 8.12 -0.12 18.80
N GLY A 72 9.06 -0.85 18.19
CA GLY A 72 10.50 -0.70 18.45
C GLY A 72 11.22 0.40 17.64
N ILE A 73 10.55 1.07 16.69
CA ILE A 73 11.21 2.04 15.81
C ILE A 73 11.28 3.42 16.46
N LYS A 74 12.51 3.87 16.73
CA LYS A 74 12.82 5.24 17.16
C LYS A 74 12.99 6.15 15.94
N GLY A 75 12.44 7.37 15.99
CA GLY A 75 12.56 8.39 14.95
C GLY A 75 11.48 8.34 13.85
N VAL A 76 11.80 8.96 12.70
CA VAL A 76 10.90 9.10 11.55
C VAL A 76 10.74 7.76 10.83
N TYR A 77 9.51 7.25 10.77
CA TYR A 77 9.19 5.95 10.17
C TYR A 77 9.20 5.99 8.63
N LEU A 78 8.62 7.04 8.03
CA LEU A 78 8.60 7.26 6.59
C LEU A 78 9.73 8.20 6.17
N LYS A 79 10.75 7.69 5.47
CA LYS A 79 11.92 8.52 5.09
C LYS A 79 11.77 9.24 3.77
N LYS A 80 11.18 8.60 2.77
CA LYS A 80 11.01 9.14 1.41
C LYS A 80 9.74 8.57 0.81
N ILE A 81 9.01 9.41 0.10
CA ILE A 81 7.83 9.04 -0.68
C ILE A 81 8.10 9.46 -2.12
N SER A 82 7.94 8.53 -3.05
CA SER A 82 8.11 8.78 -4.48
C SER A 82 7.00 8.09 -5.25
N VAL A 83 6.37 8.82 -6.16
CA VAL A 83 5.36 8.30 -7.07
C VAL A 83 5.94 8.25 -8.46
N SER A 84 5.74 7.12 -9.13
CA SER A 84 6.19 6.89 -10.50
C SER A 84 5.09 6.17 -11.26
N SER A 85 4.99 6.44 -12.56
CA SER A 85 4.30 5.54 -13.48
C SER A 85 5.22 4.38 -13.87
N THR A 86 4.64 3.31 -14.44
CA THR A 86 5.37 2.07 -14.77
C THR A 86 6.57 2.30 -15.70
N MET A 87 6.48 3.27 -16.59
CA MET A 87 7.53 3.60 -17.57
C MET A 87 7.96 5.08 -17.52
N GLY A 88 7.61 5.80 -16.45
CA GLY A 88 7.90 7.23 -16.30
C GLY A 88 8.93 7.52 -15.23
N VAL A 89 9.28 8.80 -15.13
CA VAL A 89 10.20 9.30 -14.10
C VAL A 89 9.49 9.33 -12.75
N GLY A 90 10.19 8.91 -11.69
CA GLY A 90 9.71 9.01 -10.32
C GLY A 90 9.83 10.43 -9.78
N VAL A 91 8.71 11.00 -9.32
CA VAL A 91 8.65 12.31 -8.67
C VAL A 91 8.64 12.11 -7.16
N ARG A 92 9.50 12.86 -6.46
CA ARG A 92 9.50 12.88 -5.00
C ARG A 92 8.39 13.76 -4.49
N ILE A 93 7.65 13.27 -3.50
CA ILE A 93 6.56 14.00 -2.87
C ILE A 93 7.04 14.43 -1.49
N ASP A 94 6.73 15.67 -1.14
CA ASP A 94 6.99 16.17 0.20
C ASP A 94 6.06 15.48 1.20
N GLN A 95 6.61 15.06 2.33
CA GLN A 95 5.83 14.40 3.38
C GLN A 95 4.98 15.41 4.15
N SER A 96 5.39 16.69 4.16
CA SER A 96 4.68 17.77 4.85
C SER A 96 3.33 18.07 4.22
N SER A 97 3.20 17.93 2.89
CA SER A 97 1.96 18.20 2.16
C SER A 97 0.87 17.12 2.34
N LEU A 98 1.22 16.00 2.96
CA LEU A 98 0.34 14.88 3.26
C LEU A 98 -0.07 14.81 4.73
N GLN A 99 0.51 15.65 5.60
CA GLN A 99 0.07 15.84 6.98
C GLN A 99 -0.92 17.01 7.04
N ALA A 100 -2.22 16.69 7.04
CA ALA A 100 -3.28 17.56 7.48
C ALA A 100 -4.17 16.78 8.46
#